data_AF-A0A836TN93-F1
#
_entry.id   AF-A0A836TN93-F1
#
_cell.length_a   1.000
_cell.length_b   1.000
_cell.length_c   1.000
_cell.angle_alpha   90.00
_cell.angle_beta   90.00
_cell.angle_gamma   90.00
#
_symmetry.space_group_name_H-M   'P 1'
#
loop_
_entity.id
_entity.type
_entity.pdbx_description
1 polymer ?
#
loop_
_entity_poly.entity_id
_entity_poly.type
_entity_poly.pdbx_seq_one_letter_code
_entity_poly.pdbx_strand_id
1 'polypeptide(L)' 'MNAVSAGGPRLLLRRLHEAMAGPGSAQQRLDYITRIIAANLVAEVCSVYVARRGDVLELYSTEGLSAEAVHLT' A
#
# COMPACT_ATOMS: atom_id res chain seq x y z
N MET A 1 15.29 -26.62 0.88
CA MET A 1 14.41 -25.66 0.18
C MET A 1 14.47 -24.36 0.96
N ASN A 2 15.32 -23.41 0.56
CA ASN A 2 15.54 -22.16 1.30
C ASN A 2 14.91 -20.99 0.53
N ALA A 3 13.75 -20.53 1.00
CA ALA A 3 13.06 -19.37 0.47
C ALA A 3 13.59 -18.10 1.19
N VAL A 4 14.63 -17.48 0.64
CA VAL A 4 15.09 -16.12 0.97
C VAL A 4 15.71 -15.58 -0.33
N SER A 5 15.15 -14.62 -1.10
CA SER A 5 14.20 -13.56 -0.79
C SER A 5 13.31 -13.27 -1.99
N ALA A 6 11.99 -13.11 -1.80
CA ALA A 6 11.23 -12.16 -2.59
C ALA A 6 11.99 -10.83 -2.49
N GLY A 7 12.46 -10.28 -3.63
CA GLY A 7 13.67 -9.45 -3.68
C GLY A 7 13.79 -8.43 -2.54
N GLY A 8 14.99 -8.38 -1.93
CA GLY A 8 15.26 -7.64 -0.71
C GLY A 8 14.95 -6.13 -0.79
N PRO A 9 15.23 -5.35 0.26
CA PRO A 9 14.75 -3.97 0.44
C PRO A 9 14.90 -3.05 -0.79
N ARG A 10 15.93 -3.27 -1.60
CA ARG A 10 16.17 -2.53 -2.87
C ARG A 10 15.07 -2.74 -3.92
N LEU A 11 14.51 -3.95 -4.05
CA LEU A 11 13.44 -4.23 -5.01
C LEU A 11 12.13 -3.54 -4.58
N LEU A 12 11.81 -3.56 -3.29
CA LEU A 12 10.68 -2.81 -2.74
C LEU A 12 10.83 -1.32 -3.07
N LEU A 13 11.97 -0.71 -2.74
CA LEU A 13 12.23 0.69 -3.02
C LEU A 13 12.12 1.02 -4.52
N ARG A 14 12.61 0.13 -5.39
CA ARG A 14 12.48 0.31 -6.86
C ARG A 14 11.01 0.33 -7.29
N ARG A 15 10.21 -0.62 -6.80
CA ARG A 15 8.76 -0.70 -7.13
C ARG A 15 7.98 0.48 -6.58
N LEU A 16 8.30 0.95 -5.38
CA LEU A 16 7.72 2.18 -4.81
C LEU A 16 8.05 3.39 -5.69
N HIS A 17 9.30 3.50 -6.16
CA HIS A 17 9.72 4.57 -7.04
C HIS A 17 9.01 4.51 -8.41
N GLU A 18 8.93 3.32 -9.01
CA GLU A 18 8.17 3.08 -10.26
C GLU A 18 6.68 3.43 -10.09
N ALA A 19 6.08 3.08 -8.94
CA ALA A 19 4.68 3.41 -8.63
C ALA A 19 4.47 4.93 -8.58
N MET A 20 5.37 5.67 -7.94
CA MET A 20 5.28 7.13 -7.82
C MET A 20 5.49 7.85 -9.16
N ALA A 21 6.35 7.32 -10.03
CA ALA A 21 6.62 7.86 -11.36
C ALA A 21 5.62 7.39 -12.44
N GLY A 22 4.82 6.38 -12.14
CA GLY A 22 3.88 5.77 -13.07
C GLY A 22 2.65 6.64 -13.38
N PRO A 23 1.97 6.38 -14.50
CA PRO A 23 0.73 7.07 -14.85
C PRO A 23 -0.40 6.73 -13.88
N GLY A 24 -1.48 7.51 -13.92
CA GLY A 24 -2.68 7.30 -13.11
C GLY A 24 -2.97 8.43 -12.12
N SER A 25 -4.08 8.30 -11.39
CA SER A 25 -4.44 9.22 -10.31
C SER A 25 -3.57 8.99 -9.07
N ALA A 26 -3.59 9.94 -8.13
CA ALA A 26 -2.91 9.77 -6.86
C ALA A 26 -3.42 8.54 -6.08
N GLN A 27 -4.73 8.29 -6.16
CA GLN A 27 -5.37 7.14 -5.51
C GLN A 27 -4.87 5.82 -6.09
N GLN A 28 -4.86 5.69 -7.42
CA GLN A 28 -4.38 4.47 -8.09
C GLN A 28 -2.93 4.14 -7.74
N ARG A 29 -2.07 5.17 -7.62
CA ARG A 29 -0.68 4.97 -7.17
C ARG A 29 -0.62 4.50 -5.72
N LEU A 30 -1.44 5.07 -4.84
CA LEU A 30 -1.49 4.68 -3.43
C LEU A 30 -1.96 3.24 -3.25
N ASP A 31 -3.02 2.84 -3.95
CA ASP A 31 -3.53 1.47 -3.95
C ASP A 31 -2.46 0.47 -4.37
N TYR A 32 -1.71 0.81 -5.43
CA TYR A 32 -0.60 -0.03 -5.89
C TYR A 32 0.54 -0.11 -4.87
N ILE A 33 0.89 1.01 -4.23
CA ILE A 33 1.89 1.04 -3.15
C ILE A 33 1.47 0.12 -1.99
N THR A 34 0.22 0.20 -1.54
CA THR A 34 -0.32 -0.66 -0.46
C THR A 34 -0.19 -2.14 -0.81
N ARG A 35 -0.52 -2.52 -2.04
CA ARG A 35 -0.35 -3.90 -2.54
C ARG A 35 1.10 -4.35 -2.57
N ILE A 36 2.03 -3.49 -3.02
CA ILE A 36 3.47 -3.81 -3.01
C ILE A 36 3.98 -4.06 -1.59
N ILE A 37 3.57 -3.22 -0.64
CA ILE A 37 3.96 -3.32 0.77
C ILE A 37 3.41 -4.62 1.38
N ALA A 38 2.12 -4.89 1.20
CA ALA A 38 1.48 -6.12 1.68
C ALA A 38 2.21 -7.37 1.17
N ALA A 39 2.48 -7.42 -0.14
CA ALA A 39 3.17 -8.54 -0.77
C ALA A 39 4.63 -8.69 -0.29
N ASN A 40 5.33 -7.59 -0.03
CA ASN A 40 6.73 -7.64 0.44
C ASN A 40 6.83 -8.09 1.90
N LEU A 41 5.90 -7.65 2.75
CA LEU A 41 5.85 -8.00 4.16
C LEU A 41 5.13 -9.32 4.43
N VAL A 42 4.52 -9.94 3.40
CA VAL A 42 3.70 -11.14 3.52
C VAL A 42 2.56 -10.92 4.55
N ALA A 43 1.97 -9.72 4.49
CA ALA A 43 0.90 -9.33 5.40
C ALA A 43 -0.45 -9.74 4.82
N GLU A 44 -1.32 -10.33 5.66
CA GLU A 44 -2.71 -10.62 5.31
C GLU A 44 -3.51 -9.32 5.09
N VAL A 45 -3.15 -8.26 5.82
CA VAL A 45 -3.77 -6.95 5.73
C VAL A 45 -2.72 -5.85 5.71
N CYS A 46 -2.89 -4.87 4.83
CA CYS A 46 -2.13 -3.61 4.83
C CYS A 46 -3.10 -2.46 4.59
N SER A 47 -3.15 -1.48 5.49
CA SER A 47 -4.06 -0.34 5.38
C SER A 47 -3.29 0.96 5.56
N VAL A 48 -3.62 1.96 4.75
CA VAL A 48 -3.04 3.30 4.82
C VAL A 48 -4.11 4.28 5.27
N TYR A 49 -3.82 4.96 6.37
CA TYR A 49 -4.69 5.98 6.95
C TYR A 49 -4.07 7.36 6.79
N VAL A 50 -4.90 8.36 6.48
CA VAL A 50 -4.49 9.76 6.42
C VAL A 50 -5.11 10.50 7.59
N ALA A 51 -4.27 11.22 8.33
CA ALA A 51 -4.72 12.09 9.41
C ALA A 51 -5.51 13.28 8.84
N ARG A 52 -6.71 13.49 9.39
CA ARG A 52 -7.61 14.61 9.11
C ARG A 52 -7.72 15.52 10.33
N ARG A 53 -8.37 16.66 10.16
CA ARG A 53 -8.65 17.58 11.27
C ARG A 53 -9.49 16.87 12.34
N GLY A 54 -9.22 17.17 13.61
CA GLY A 54 -9.95 16.57 14.73
C GLY A 54 -9.47 15.16 15.10
N ASP A 55 -8.19 14.84 14.85
CA ASP A 55 -7.56 13.57 15.19
C ASP A 55 -8.24 12.32 14.59
N VAL A 56 -8.92 12.51 13.45
CA VAL A 56 -9.57 11.44 12.69
C VAL A 56 -8.58 10.80 11.72
N LEU A 57 -8.59 9.48 11.64
CA LEU A 57 -7.86 8.70 10.65
C LEU A 57 -8.83 8.19 9.60
N GLU A 58 -8.74 8.72 8.39
CA GLU A 58 -9.55 8.27 7.26
C GLU A 58 -8.81 7.15 6.52
N LEU A 59 -9.50 6.05 6.21
CA LEU A 59 -8.93 4.96 5.41
C LEU A 59 -8.80 5.40 3.94
N TYR A 60 -7.57 5.43 3.42
CA TYR A 60 -7.29 5.84 2.05
C TYR A 60 -6.97 4.68 1.12
N SER A 61 -6.45 3.57 1.62
CA SER A 61 -6.12 2.42 0.79
C SER A 61 -6.00 1.18 1.66
N THR A 62 -6.40 0.03 1.13
CA THR A 62 -6.29 -1.23 1.86
C THR A 62 -6.05 -2.41 0.91
N GLU A 63 -5.27 -3.37 1.38
CA GLU A 63 -5.18 -4.74 0.85
C GLU A 63 -5.62 -5.68 1.98
N GLY A 64 -6.48 -6.64 1.69
CA GLY A 64 -6.97 -7.64 2.66
C GLY A 64 -8.21 -7.25 3.48
N LEU A 65 -8.65 -5.98 3.43
CA LEU A 65 -9.96 -5.55 3.93
C LEU A 65 -10.93 -5.26 2.77
N SER A 66 -12.19 -4.94 3.08
CA SER A 66 -13.16 -4.48 2.08
C SER A 66 -12.68 -3.20 1.42
N ALA A 67 -12.53 -3.25 0.10
CA ALA A 67 -12.14 -2.09 -0.70
C ALA A 67 -13.22 -1.00 -0.67
N GLU A 68 -14.49 -1.37 -0.49
CA GLU A 68 -15.59 -0.40 -0.37
C GLU A 68 -15.50 0.45 0.90
N ALA A 69 -14.72 0.05 1.91
CA ALA A 69 -14.55 0.82 3.15
C ALA A 69 -13.64 2.06 3.00
N VAL A 70 -12.92 2.19 1.89
CA VAL A 70 -12.05 3.34 1.60
C VAL A 70 -12.91 4.62 1.52
N HIS A 71 -12.48 5.69 2.20
CA HIS A 71 -13.20 6.96 2.38
C HIS A 71 -14.55 6.89 3.13
N LEU A 72 -14.82 5.81 3.87
CA LEU A 72 -16.04 5.66 4.68
C LEU A 72 -15.81 5.75 6.20
N THR A 73 -14.68 6.31 6.63
CA THR A 73 -14.32 6.51 8.05
C THR A 73 -14.45 7.98 8.42
#